data_AF-A0A1V1NYE5-F1
#
_entry.id   AF-A0A1V1NYE5-F1
#
_cell.length_a   1.000
_cell.length_b   1.000
_cell.length_c   1.000
_cell.angle_alpha   90.00
_cell.angle_beta   90.00
_cell.angle_gamma   90.00
#
_symmetry.space_group_name_H-M   'P 1'
#
loop_
_entity.id
_entity.type
_entity.pdbx_description
1 polymer ?
#
loop_
_entity_poly.entity_id
_entity_poly.type
_entity_poly.pdbx_seq_one_letter_code
_entity_poly.pdbx_strand_id
1 'polypeptide(L)'
;MNFGDTDYQLAAYAAALRVLTQYSEIEGQDIHHELFRERDPGDKSAFEKVIDRAVEIASDHLVPAGLNKHYWKSLTASERLYLKGIELEKHMEARSGAYQELAKGFGVRDYNFLFAKTKANAVRFKTGSEFKRSHLGGNDFSGSLIRNILFAIHETVKSEDAREGLKWFHAEIDNYWHHRKLIIEILNYLSNSIHIPHMPHWEKDADAALRLAGAVENDHGGRM
;
A
#
# COMPACT_ATOMS: atom_id res chain seq x y z
N MET A 1 -7.94 -34.04 -0.94
CA MET A 1 -7.92 -33.55 -2.33
C MET A 1 -7.39 -32.13 -2.27
N ASN A 2 -6.19 -31.90 -2.79
CA ASN A 2 -5.54 -30.60 -2.76
C ASN A 2 -5.66 -30.03 -4.17
N PHE A 3 -6.54 -29.05 -4.37
CA PHE A 3 -6.65 -28.33 -5.63
C PHE A 3 -5.41 -27.46 -5.80
N GLY A 4 -4.78 -27.50 -6.97
CA GLY A 4 -3.59 -26.68 -7.25
C GLY A 4 -3.98 -25.22 -7.54
N ASP A 5 -3.04 -24.29 -7.40
CA ASP A 5 -3.26 -22.87 -7.76
C ASP A 5 -3.81 -22.69 -9.19
N THR A 6 -3.45 -23.58 -10.11
CA THR A 6 -3.99 -23.64 -11.48
C THR A 6 -5.48 -23.98 -11.54
N ASP A 7 -5.98 -24.84 -10.66
CA ASP A 7 -7.41 -25.20 -10.63
C ASP A 7 -8.26 -24.04 -10.11
N TYR A 8 -7.74 -23.29 -9.13
CA TYR A 8 -8.37 -22.08 -8.63
C TYR A 8 -8.42 -20.97 -9.68
N GLN A 9 -7.34 -20.80 -10.46
CA GLN A 9 -7.31 -19.86 -11.57
C GLN A 9 -8.29 -20.26 -12.69
N LEU A 10 -8.35 -21.54 -13.06
CA LEU A 10 -9.33 -22.04 -14.03
C LEU A 10 -10.77 -21.87 -13.54
N ALA A 11 -11.04 -22.12 -12.26
CA ALA A 11 -12.37 -21.96 -11.69
C ALA A 11 -12.80 -20.48 -11.62
N ALA A 12 -11.89 -19.58 -11.24
CA ALA A 12 -12.13 -18.14 -11.24
C ALA A 12 -12.37 -17.61 -12.65
N TYR A 13 -11.57 -18.08 -13.62
CA TYR A 13 -11.76 -17.76 -15.03
C TYR A 13 -13.11 -18.25 -15.55
N ALA A 14 -13.48 -19.51 -15.28
CA ALA A 14 -14.77 -20.07 -15.67
C ALA A 14 -15.96 -19.34 -15.00
N ALA A 15 -15.83 -18.94 -13.74
CA ALA A 15 -16.85 -18.18 -13.04
C ALA A 15 -17.02 -16.76 -13.60
N ALA A 16 -15.91 -16.07 -13.89
CA ALA A 16 -15.93 -14.77 -14.55
C ALA A 16 -16.53 -14.88 -15.96
N LEU A 17 -16.12 -15.88 -16.74
CA LEU A 17 -16.65 -16.16 -18.07
C LEU A 17 -18.16 -16.39 -18.01
N ARG A 18 -18.65 -17.19 -17.04
CA ARG A 18 -20.08 -17.48 -16.88
C ARG A 18 -20.90 -16.22 -16.61
N VAL A 19 -20.42 -15.33 -15.74
CA VAL A 19 -21.09 -14.05 -15.44
C VAL A 19 -21.05 -13.13 -16.66
N LEU A 20 -19.93 -13.07 -17.38
CA LEU A 20 -19.77 -12.24 -18.58
C LEU A 20 -20.67 -12.73 -19.73
N THR A 21 -20.82 -14.04 -19.90
CA THR A 21 -21.71 -14.65 -20.91
C THR A 21 -23.21 -14.53 -20.60
N GLN A 22 -23.59 -14.05 -19.41
CA GLN A 22 -25.00 -13.71 -19.13
C GLN A 22 -25.42 -12.39 -19.79
N TYR A 23 -24.45 -11.59 -20.25
CA TYR A 23 -24.71 -10.39 -21.03
C TYR A 23 -24.73 -10.73 -22.52
N SER A 24 -25.55 -10.05 -23.32
CA SER A 24 -25.60 -10.24 -24.79
C SER A 24 -24.64 -9.30 -25.53
N GLU A 25 -24.31 -8.15 -24.94
CA GLU A 25 -23.44 -7.13 -25.51
C GLU A 25 -22.53 -6.52 -24.44
N ILE A 26 -21.30 -6.13 -24.80
CA ILE A 26 -20.42 -5.27 -24.01
C ILE A 26 -19.91 -4.15 -24.92
N GLU A 27 -20.09 -2.88 -24.52
CA GLU A 27 -19.71 -1.69 -25.31
C GLU A 27 -20.22 -1.70 -26.77
N GLY A 28 -21.37 -2.33 -27.01
CA GLY A 28 -22.00 -2.45 -28.34
C GLY A 28 -21.44 -3.56 -29.22
N GLN A 29 -20.61 -4.46 -28.68
CA GLN A 29 -20.11 -5.65 -29.39
C GLN A 29 -20.81 -6.93 -28.91
N ASP A 30 -21.19 -7.80 -29.86
CA ASP A 30 -21.79 -9.12 -29.62
C ASP A 30 -20.76 -10.09 -29.02
N ILE A 31 -21.11 -10.61 -27.84
CA ILE A 31 -20.24 -11.46 -27.02
C ILE A 31 -19.91 -12.80 -27.71
N HIS A 32 -20.88 -13.42 -28.39
CA HIS A 32 -20.68 -14.70 -29.06
C HIS A 32 -19.73 -14.55 -30.24
N HIS A 33 -19.92 -13.50 -31.04
CA HIS A 33 -19.03 -13.23 -32.16
C HIS A 33 -17.59 -12.95 -31.70
N GLU A 34 -17.42 -12.25 -30.59
CA GLU A 34 -16.10 -11.88 -30.08
C GLU A 34 -15.35 -13.03 -29.36
N LEU A 35 -16.08 -13.99 -28.79
CA LEU A 35 -15.55 -15.21 -28.16
C LEU A 35 -14.93 -16.20 -29.15
N PHE A 36 -15.53 -16.34 -30.35
CA PHE A 36 -15.13 -17.34 -31.35
C PHE A 36 -14.34 -16.76 -32.53
N ARG A 37 -14.12 -15.44 -32.56
CA ARG A 37 -13.32 -14.80 -33.60
C ARG A 37 -11.86 -15.25 -33.50
N GLU A 38 -11.29 -15.70 -34.61
CA GLU A 38 -9.85 -15.95 -34.74
C GLU A 38 -9.06 -14.65 -34.57
N ARG A 39 -7.98 -14.70 -33.78
CA ARG A 39 -7.18 -13.53 -33.39
C ARG A 39 -5.74 -13.69 -33.84
N ASP A 40 -5.15 -12.59 -34.28
CA ASP A 40 -3.72 -12.51 -34.52
C ASP A 40 -2.93 -12.52 -33.20
N PRO A 41 -1.70 -13.06 -33.18
CA PRO A 41 -0.87 -13.08 -31.99
C PRO A 41 -0.62 -11.67 -31.43
N GLY A 42 -1.05 -11.41 -30.20
CA GLY A 42 -0.83 -10.15 -29.49
C GLY A 42 -2.03 -9.19 -29.46
N ASP A 43 -3.12 -9.51 -30.15
CA ASP A 43 -4.32 -8.66 -30.17
C ASP A 43 -5.23 -8.93 -28.96
N LYS A 44 -5.48 -7.91 -28.13
CA LYS A 44 -6.32 -8.02 -26.93
C LYS A 44 -7.79 -7.99 -27.29
N SER A 45 -8.54 -8.97 -26.79
CA SER A 45 -10.00 -9.03 -26.91
C SER A 45 -10.71 -7.90 -26.17
N ALA A 46 -11.96 -7.58 -26.56
CA ALA A 46 -12.80 -6.67 -25.78
C ALA A 46 -12.97 -7.17 -24.33
N PHE A 47 -13.03 -8.48 -24.11
CA PHE A 47 -13.04 -9.09 -22.78
C PHE A 47 -11.78 -8.78 -21.98
N GLU A 48 -10.59 -8.97 -22.55
CA GLU A 48 -9.34 -8.61 -21.88
C GLU A 48 -9.28 -7.12 -21.61
N LYS A 49 -9.78 -6.27 -22.50
CA LYS A 49 -9.86 -4.82 -22.27
C LYS A 49 -10.83 -4.47 -21.13
N VAL A 50 -11.98 -5.14 -21.04
CA VAL A 50 -12.97 -4.95 -19.97
C VAL A 50 -12.47 -5.48 -18.63
N ILE A 51 -11.80 -6.63 -18.63
CA ILE A 51 -11.13 -7.18 -17.44
C ILE A 51 -10.00 -6.26 -17.01
N ASP A 52 -9.13 -5.83 -17.92
CA ASP A 52 -8.06 -4.86 -17.65
C ASP A 52 -8.65 -3.56 -17.09
N ARG A 53 -9.78 -3.10 -17.63
CA ARG A 53 -10.49 -1.91 -17.17
C ARG A 53 -11.12 -2.12 -15.79
N ALA A 54 -11.71 -3.27 -15.51
CA ALA A 54 -12.25 -3.61 -14.20
C ALA A 54 -11.14 -3.75 -13.16
N VAL A 55 -10.00 -4.34 -13.52
CA VAL A 55 -8.79 -4.42 -12.70
C VAL A 55 -8.22 -3.02 -12.46
N GLU A 56 -8.20 -2.16 -13.46
CA GLU A 56 -7.77 -0.76 -13.32
C GLU A 56 -8.71 0.02 -12.39
N ILE A 57 -10.03 -0.08 -12.58
CA ILE A 57 -11.04 0.56 -11.72
C ILE A 57 -10.98 0.04 -10.28
N ALA A 58 -10.81 -1.27 -10.09
CA ALA A 58 -10.62 -1.87 -8.78
C ALA A 58 -9.30 -1.39 -8.13
N SER A 59 -8.22 -1.30 -8.92
CA SER A 59 -6.93 -0.76 -8.48
C SER A 59 -7.01 0.72 -8.13
N ASP A 60 -7.89 1.48 -8.78
CA ASP A 60 -8.15 2.90 -8.50
C ASP A 60 -8.90 3.08 -7.19
N HIS A 61 -9.84 2.18 -6.88
CA HIS A 61 -10.53 2.17 -5.59
C HIS A 61 -9.64 1.69 -4.43
N LEU A 62 -8.49 1.08 -4.73
CA LEU A 62 -7.53 0.64 -3.72
C LEU A 62 -6.65 1.79 -3.19
N VAL A 63 -6.53 2.93 -3.89
CA VAL A 63 -5.68 4.04 -3.45
C VAL A 63 -6.23 4.67 -2.17
N PRO A 64 -5.45 4.73 -1.06
CA PRO A 64 -5.92 5.37 0.15
C PRO A 64 -6.27 6.85 -0.04
N ALA A 65 -7.28 7.32 0.69
CA ALA A 65 -7.62 8.75 0.66
C ALA A 65 -6.42 9.62 1.08
N GLY A 66 -6.08 10.61 0.26
CA GLY A 66 -4.94 11.51 0.49
C GLY A 66 -3.60 11.04 -0.05
N LEU A 67 -3.55 9.95 -0.83
CA LEU A 67 -2.36 9.53 -1.59
C LEU A 67 -2.57 9.69 -3.10
N ASN A 68 -1.56 10.22 -3.78
CA ASN A 68 -1.55 10.28 -5.23
C ASN A 68 -1.44 8.88 -5.86
N LYS A 69 -2.30 8.60 -6.86
CA LYS A 69 -2.35 7.34 -7.61
C LYS A 69 -1.01 6.98 -8.27
N HIS A 70 -0.24 7.96 -8.75
CA HIS A 70 1.07 7.72 -9.36
C HIS A 70 2.05 7.12 -8.35
N TYR A 71 2.14 7.73 -7.16
CA TYR A 71 2.98 7.26 -6.07
C TYR A 71 2.50 5.92 -5.51
N TRP A 72 1.20 5.71 -5.39
CA TRP A 72 0.65 4.41 -5.00
C TRP A 72 1.11 3.27 -5.92
N LYS A 73 1.13 3.51 -7.23
CA LYS A 73 1.58 2.53 -8.23
C LYS A 73 3.09 2.24 -8.15
N SER A 74 3.91 3.14 -7.62
CA SER A 74 5.35 2.89 -7.45
C SER A 74 5.70 2.09 -6.19
N LEU A 75 4.77 1.94 -5.25
CA LEU A 75 4.98 1.17 -4.01
C LEU A 75 4.98 -0.34 -4.26
N THR A 76 5.78 -1.06 -3.47
CA THR A 76 5.79 -2.52 -3.41
C THR A 76 4.51 -3.07 -2.76
N ALA A 77 4.25 -4.37 -2.90
CA ALA A 77 3.07 -5.02 -2.32
C ALA A 77 3.02 -4.89 -0.78
N SER A 78 4.15 -5.02 -0.09
CA SER A 78 4.24 -4.92 1.36
C SER A 78 4.05 -3.49 1.86
N GLU A 79 4.56 -2.51 1.11
CA GLU A 79 4.32 -1.08 1.37
C GLU A 79 2.83 -0.72 1.21
N ARG A 80 2.19 -1.19 0.13
CA ARG A 80 0.76 -1.00 -0.10
C ARG A 80 -0.08 -1.64 1.01
N LEU A 81 0.27 -2.86 1.41
CA LEU A 81 -0.37 -3.53 2.54
C LEU A 81 -0.31 -2.67 3.79
N TYR A 82 0.88 -2.15 4.15
CA TYR A 82 1.04 -1.35 5.35
C TYR A 82 0.17 -0.09 5.35
N LEU A 83 0.20 0.71 4.27
CA LEU A 83 -0.61 1.93 4.17
C LEU A 83 -2.11 1.62 4.18
N LYS A 84 -2.56 0.55 3.52
CA LYS A 84 -3.97 0.14 3.59
C LYS A 84 -4.36 -0.40 4.95
N GLY A 85 -3.45 -1.03 5.68
CA GLY A 85 -3.70 -1.42 7.07
C GLY A 85 -3.98 -0.19 7.96
N ILE A 86 -3.25 0.91 7.75
CA ILE A 86 -3.55 2.18 8.43
C ILE A 86 -4.92 2.70 8.00
N GLU A 87 -5.28 2.63 6.71
CA GLU A 87 -6.61 3.05 6.26
C GLU A 87 -7.75 2.21 6.88
N LEU A 88 -7.57 0.89 7.05
CA LEU A 88 -8.54 0.05 7.76
C LEU A 88 -8.73 0.55 9.20
N GLU A 89 -7.62 0.84 9.90
CA GLU A 89 -7.66 1.40 11.24
C GLU A 89 -8.36 2.78 11.29
N LYS A 90 -8.11 3.66 10.31
CA LYS A 90 -8.81 4.95 10.17
C LYS A 90 -10.33 4.77 10.09
N HIS A 91 -10.80 3.67 9.49
CA HIS A 91 -12.22 3.29 9.39
C HIS A 91 -12.71 2.40 10.55
N MET A 92 -11.96 2.29 11.65
CA MET A 92 -12.27 1.46 12.83
C MET A 92 -12.38 -0.05 12.52
N GLU A 93 -11.77 -0.52 11.43
CA GLU A 93 -11.69 -1.94 11.12
C GLU A 93 -10.51 -2.58 11.88
N ALA A 94 -10.84 -3.44 12.84
CA ALA A 94 -9.89 -4.07 13.76
C ALA A 94 -9.95 -5.61 13.76
N ARG A 95 -10.65 -6.21 12.79
CA ARG A 95 -10.74 -7.67 12.62
C ARG A 95 -9.49 -8.20 11.93
N SER A 96 -8.83 -9.20 12.53
CA SER A 96 -7.68 -9.87 11.90
C SER A 96 -7.98 -10.41 10.49
N GLY A 97 -9.21 -10.87 10.26
CA GLY A 97 -9.68 -11.35 8.96
C GLY A 97 -9.57 -10.30 7.85
N ALA A 98 -9.91 -9.03 8.14
CA ALA A 98 -9.83 -7.94 7.17
C ALA A 98 -8.37 -7.67 6.74
N TYR A 99 -7.43 -7.66 7.69
CA TYR A 99 -6.00 -7.51 7.40
C TYR A 99 -5.44 -8.73 6.64
N GLN A 100 -5.95 -9.94 6.94
CA GLN A 100 -5.57 -11.15 6.21
C GLN A 100 -6.08 -11.13 4.77
N GLU A 101 -7.32 -10.71 4.54
CA GLU A 101 -7.89 -10.54 3.19
C GLU A 101 -7.09 -9.49 2.41
N LEU A 102 -6.73 -8.39 3.06
CA LEU A 102 -5.89 -7.35 2.47
C LEU A 102 -4.50 -7.89 2.07
N ALA A 103 -3.84 -8.63 2.96
CA ALA A 103 -2.54 -9.25 2.68
C ALA A 103 -2.61 -10.25 1.53
N LYS A 104 -3.67 -11.08 1.48
CA LYS A 104 -3.95 -11.98 0.35
C LYS A 104 -4.16 -11.19 -0.95
N GLY A 105 -4.91 -10.10 -0.90
CA GLY A 105 -5.18 -9.23 -2.05
C GLY A 105 -3.91 -8.63 -2.66
N PHE A 106 -2.91 -8.31 -1.84
CA PHE A 106 -1.60 -7.85 -2.30
C PHE A 106 -0.58 -8.98 -2.54
N GLY A 107 -0.92 -10.24 -2.25
CA GLY A 107 0.01 -11.37 -2.39
C GLY A 107 1.13 -11.41 -1.35
N VAL A 108 0.98 -10.72 -0.21
CA VAL A 108 1.99 -10.66 0.85
C VAL A 108 1.76 -11.81 1.83
N ARG A 109 2.75 -12.69 1.97
CA ARG A 109 2.65 -13.89 2.82
C ARG A 109 3.14 -13.67 4.25
N ASP A 110 4.28 -12.97 4.39
CA ASP A 110 4.85 -12.68 5.71
C ASP A 110 4.57 -11.22 6.08
N TYR A 111 3.57 -11.02 6.94
CA TYR A 111 3.17 -9.69 7.41
C TYR A 111 2.85 -9.67 8.91
N ASN A 112 2.99 -10.81 9.60
CA ASN A 112 2.64 -10.90 11.03
C ASN A 112 3.48 -9.97 11.89
N PHE A 113 4.71 -9.68 11.48
CA PHE A 113 5.59 -8.74 12.15
C PHE A 113 5.09 -7.29 12.08
N LEU A 114 4.18 -6.95 11.16
CA LEU A 114 3.56 -5.64 11.08
C LEU A 114 2.59 -5.40 12.23
N PHE A 115 1.99 -6.44 12.81
CA PHE A 115 1.00 -6.29 13.87
C PHE A 115 1.61 -5.77 15.17
N ALA A 116 0.91 -4.82 15.78
CA ALA A 116 1.19 -4.42 17.15
C ALA A 116 0.71 -5.49 18.14
N LYS A 117 1.35 -5.55 19.32
CA LYS A 117 0.91 -6.44 20.40
C LYS A 117 -0.34 -5.86 21.06
N THR A 118 -1.51 -6.18 20.53
CA THR A 118 -2.80 -5.69 21.03
C THR A 118 -3.70 -6.84 21.49
N LYS A 119 -4.79 -6.50 22.20
CA LYS A 119 -5.80 -7.47 22.64
C LYS A 119 -6.53 -8.07 21.41
N ALA A 120 -7.16 -9.23 21.61
CA ALA A 120 -8.09 -9.77 20.61
C ALA A 120 -9.14 -8.70 20.23
N ASN A 121 -9.38 -8.51 18.92
CA ASN A 121 -10.25 -7.48 18.33
C ASN A 121 -9.75 -6.02 18.38
N ALA A 122 -8.46 -5.80 18.60
CA ALA A 122 -7.82 -4.48 18.45
C ALA A 122 -6.65 -4.57 17.45
N VAL A 123 -6.84 -5.32 16.36
CA VAL A 123 -5.77 -5.56 15.38
C VAL A 123 -5.46 -4.28 14.65
N ARG A 124 -4.18 -3.92 14.65
CA ARG A 124 -3.62 -2.79 13.91
C ARG A 124 -2.15 -3.05 13.61
N PHE A 125 -1.61 -2.29 12.67
CA PHE A 125 -0.17 -2.30 12.42
C PHE A 125 0.58 -1.40 13.39
N LYS A 126 1.88 -1.69 13.53
CA LYS A 126 2.81 -0.94 14.36
C LYS A 126 3.03 0.45 13.78
N THR A 127 3.19 1.42 14.67
CA THR A 127 3.69 2.75 14.31
C THR A 127 5.22 2.73 14.17
N GLY A 128 5.81 3.85 13.72
CA GLY A 128 7.27 3.98 13.62
C GLY A 128 7.96 3.79 14.98
N SER A 129 7.43 4.43 16.01
CA SER A 129 7.93 4.30 17.39
C SER A 129 7.78 2.91 18.00
N GLU A 130 6.88 2.08 17.49
CA GLU A 130 6.75 0.68 17.91
C GLU A 130 7.69 -0.25 17.17
N PHE A 131 8.01 0.03 15.90
CA PHE A 131 9.06 -0.68 15.17
C PHE A 131 10.45 -0.42 15.75
N LYS A 132 10.77 0.84 16.08
CA LYS A 132 12.12 1.28 16.45
C LYS A 132 13.13 0.81 15.40
N ARG A 133 14.23 0.16 15.77
CA ARG A 133 15.21 -0.44 14.83
C ARG A 133 14.83 -1.82 14.31
N SER A 134 13.72 -2.42 14.75
CA SER A 134 13.34 -3.79 14.38
C SER A 134 12.97 -3.89 12.90
N HIS A 135 13.31 -5.00 12.23
CA HIS A 135 12.98 -5.22 10.81
C HIS A 135 13.46 -4.08 9.89
N LEU A 136 14.74 -3.72 10.00
CA LEU A 136 15.41 -2.70 9.17
C LEU A 136 16.54 -3.37 8.38
N GLY A 137 16.77 -2.95 7.13
CA GLY A 137 17.93 -3.39 6.32
C GLY A 137 17.81 -4.81 5.74
N GLY A 138 16.59 -5.29 5.53
CA GLY A 138 16.32 -6.61 4.92
C GLY A 138 15.62 -6.51 3.55
N ASN A 139 15.06 -7.61 3.08
CA ASN A 139 14.26 -7.63 1.84
C ASN A 139 12.81 -7.20 2.08
N ASP A 140 12.10 -6.92 0.99
CA ASP A 140 10.67 -6.57 0.99
C ASP A 140 10.38 -5.38 1.92
N PHE A 141 9.47 -5.51 2.89
CA PHE A 141 9.15 -4.40 3.80
C PHE A 141 10.37 -3.90 4.57
N SER A 142 11.28 -4.77 5.02
CA SER A 142 12.35 -4.40 5.94
C SER A 142 13.38 -3.44 5.32
N GLY A 143 13.53 -3.45 4.00
CA GLY A 143 14.38 -2.53 3.23
C GLY A 143 13.58 -1.49 2.43
N SER A 144 12.26 -1.45 2.62
CA SER A 144 11.37 -0.60 1.86
C SER A 144 11.52 0.88 2.20
N LEU A 145 11.02 1.76 1.32
CA LEU A 145 11.01 3.20 1.56
C LEU A 145 10.12 3.53 2.76
N ILE A 146 8.95 2.89 2.86
CA ILE A 146 8.05 3.09 4.01
C ILE A 146 8.73 2.71 5.32
N ARG A 147 9.47 1.60 5.36
CA ARG A 147 10.15 1.21 6.59
C ARG A 147 11.20 2.22 7.02
N ASN A 148 11.94 2.79 6.07
CA ASN A 148 12.87 3.89 6.32
C ASN A 148 12.16 5.16 6.81
N ILE A 149 11.01 5.50 6.23
CA ILE A 149 10.16 6.62 6.70
C ILE A 149 9.71 6.39 8.14
N LEU A 150 9.23 5.19 8.48
CA LEU A 150 8.83 4.84 9.84
C LEU A 150 9.99 4.93 10.83
N PHE A 151 11.21 4.60 10.40
CA PHE A 151 12.39 4.76 11.25
C PHE A 151 12.78 6.22 11.45
N ALA A 152 12.73 7.04 10.39
CA ALA A 152 13.00 8.47 10.48
C ALA A 152 11.97 9.19 11.37
N ILE A 153 10.70 8.78 11.32
CA ILE A 153 9.66 9.23 12.26
C ILE A 153 10.06 8.86 13.70
N HIS A 154 10.47 7.61 13.94
CA HIS A 154 10.93 7.18 15.26
C HIS A 154 12.11 8.02 15.78
N GLU A 155 13.12 8.29 14.96
CA GLU A 155 14.26 9.12 15.38
C GLU A 155 13.82 10.57 15.63
N THR A 156 12.87 11.11 14.85
CA THR A 156 12.28 12.44 15.07
C THR A 156 11.49 12.51 16.39
N VAL A 157 10.77 11.45 16.77
CA VAL A 157 10.09 11.36 18.08
C VAL A 157 11.10 11.25 19.21
N LYS A 158 12.12 10.41 19.05
CA LYS A 158 13.13 10.13 20.07
C LYS A 158 14.04 11.32 20.37
N SER A 159 14.40 12.09 19.35
CA SER A 159 15.28 13.26 19.48
C SER A 159 14.51 14.57 19.66
N GLU A 160 13.20 14.55 19.43
CA GLU A 160 12.36 15.75 19.28
C GLU A 160 12.83 16.71 18.17
N ASP A 161 13.70 16.25 17.26
CA ASP A 161 14.28 17.03 16.16
C ASP A 161 14.08 16.34 14.79
N ALA A 162 13.35 17.00 13.90
CA ALA A 162 13.10 16.50 12.53
C ALA A 162 14.39 16.41 11.69
N ARG A 163 15.45 17.13 12.08
CA ARG A 163 16.75 17.05 11.41
C ARG A 163 17.39 15.67 11.57
N GLU A 164 17.14 14.96 12.67
CA GLU A 164 17.67 13.60 12.85
C GLU A 164 16.97 12.60 11.91
N GLY A 165 15.66 12.73 11.72
CA GLY A 165 14.93 11.97 10.68
C GLY A 165 15.41 12.30 9.27
N LEU A 166 15.67 13.58 8.96
CA LEU A 166 16.19 13.99 7.65
C LEU A 166 17.60 13.46 7.41
N LYS A 167 18.49 13.50 8.42
CA LYS A 167 19.82 12.90 8.35
C LYS A 167 19.77 11.41 8.01
N TRP A 168 18.81 10.67 8.60
CA TRP A 168 18.59 9.26 8.25
C TRP A 168 18.30 9.08 6.76
N PHE A 169 17.42 9.91 6.18
CA PHE A 169 17.12 9.83 4.76
C PHE A 169 18.34 10.07 3.87
N HIS A 170 19.19 11.04 4.19
CA HIS A 170 20.42 11.26 3.44
C HIS A 170 21.43 10.12 3.54
N ALA A 171 21.47 9.44 4.69
CA ALA A 171 22.42 8.36 4.93
C ALA A 171 21.99 7.04 4.27
N GLU A 172 20.68 6.75 4.24
CA GLU A 172 20.19 5.38 4.01
C GLU A 172 19.29 5.24 2.78
N ILE A 173 18.75 6.35 2.25
CA ILE A 173 17.95 6.32 1.03
C ILE A 173 18.81 6.72 -0.16
N ASP A 174 19.19 5.71 -0.94
CA ASP A 174 19.80 5.92 -2.25
C ASP A 174 18.89 6.79 -3.13
N ASN A 175 19.49 7.73 -3.86
CA ASN A 175 18.75 8.67 -4.70
C ASN A 175 17.62 9.40 -3.96
N TYR A 176 17.84 9.79 -2.69
CA TYR A 176 16.90 10.55 -1.86
C TYR A 176 16.14 11.65 -2.64
N TRP A 177 16.84 12.46 -3.45
CA TRP A 177 16.23 13.53 -4.25
C TRP A 177 15.15 13.05 -5.21
N HIS A 178 15.31 11.86 -5.78
CA HIS A 178 14.31 11.23 -6.64
C HIS A 178 13.07 10.81 -5.84
N HIS A 179 13.27 10.30 -4.63
CA HIS A 179 12.20 9.85 -3.74
C HIS A 179 11.56 10.97 -2.91
N ARG A 180 12.15 12.18 -2.87
CA ARG A 180 11.73 13.29 -2.01
C ARG A 180 10.23 13.57 -2.04
N LYS A 181 9.63 13.68 -3.23
CA LYS A 181 8.19 13.96 -3.36
C LYS A 181 7.33 12.81 -2.84
N LEU A 182 7.74 11.56 -3.08
CA LEU A 182 7.07 10.38 -2.54
C LEU A 182 7.19 10.31 -1.00
N ILE A 183 8.35 10.66 -0.45
CA ILE A 183 8.58 10.74 0.99
C ILE A 183 7.63 11.76 1.63
N ILE A 184 7.54 12.98 1.07
CA ILE A 184 6.62 14.02 1.55
C ILE A 184 5.17 13.52 1.50
N GLU A 185 4.76 12.89 0.39
CA GLU A 185 3.41 12.36 0.23
C GLU A 185 3.06 11.34 1.33
N ILE A 186 3.96 10.38 1.59
CA ILE A 186 3.76 9.35 2.61
C ILE A 186 3.74 9.98 4.00
N LEU A 187 4.64 10.91 4.30
CA LEU A 187 4.67 11.60 5.59
C LEU A 187 3.36 12.36 5.86
N ASN A 188 2.86 13.09 4.86
CA ASN A 188 1.57 13.77 4.93
C ASN A 188 0.39 12.79 5.13
N TYR A 189 0.43 11.65 4.44
CA TYR A 189 -0.60 10.61 4.62
C TYR A 189 -0.61 10.05 6.05
N LEU A 190 0.58 9.85 6.65
CA LEU A 190 0.73 9.36 8.02
C LEU A 190 0.35 10.44 9.05
N SER A 191 0.67 11.71 8.80
CA SER A 191 0.32 12.81 9.71
C SER A 191 -1.19 13.02 9.83
N ASN A 192 -1.97 12.65 8.82
CA ASN A 192 -3.44 12.74 8.86
C ASN A 192 -4.06 11.95 10.03
N SER A 193 -3.36 10.98 10.60
CA SER A 193 -3.82 10.23 11.77
C SER A 193 -3.86 11.07 13.06
N ILE A 194 -3.20 12.23 13.11
CA ILE A 194 -3.16 13.12 14.29
C ILE A 194 -4.55 13.62 14.72
N HIS A 195 -5.48 13.74 13.78
CA HIS A 195 -6.83 14.26 14.02
C HIS A 195 -7.87 13.17 14.26
N ILE A 196 -7.45 11.90 14.39
CA ILE A 196 -8.36 10.76 14.49
C ILE A 196 -8.46 10.31 15.95
N PRO A 197 -9.59 10.57 16.65
CA PRO A 197 -9.68 10.37 18.11
C PRO A 197 -9.46 8.92 18.56
N HIS A 198 -9.81 7.94 17.72
CA HIS A 198 -9.65 6.52 18.04
C HIS A 198 -8.25 5.96 17.72
N MET A 199 -7.31 6.80 17.27
CA MET A 199 -5.91 6.44 16.98
C MET A 199 -4.90 7.17 17.87
N PRO A 200 -5.06 7.21 19.21
CA PRO A 200 -4.17 8.01 20.09
C PRO A 200 -2.72 7.52 20.09
N HIS A 201 -2.47 6.26 19.73
CA HIS A 201 -1.12 5.71 19.63
C HIS A 201 -0.33 6.28 18.43
N TRP A 202 -1.00 6.93 17.47
CA TRP A 202 -0.34 7.64 16.36
C TRP A 202 0.02 9.08 16.70
N GLU A 203 -0.50 9.70 17.77
CA GLU A 203 -0.37 11.15 18.01
C GLU A 203 1.07 11.66 17.87
N LYS A 204 2.02 11.03 18.57
CA LYS A 204 3.44 11.43 18.51
C LYS A 204 4.08 11.17 17.15
N ASP A 205 3.79 10.03 16.54
CA ASP A 205 4.37 9.64 15.25
C ASP A 205 3.79 10.48 14.10
N ALA A 206 2.51 10.87 14.19
CA ALA A 206 1.83 11.71 13.22
C ALA A 206 2.30 13.17 13.30
N ASP A 207 2.51 13.71 14.51
CA ASP A 207 3.16 15.00 14.72
C ASP A 207 4.61 15.00 14.15
N ALA A 208 5.38 13.97 14.49
CA ALA A 208 6.74 13.82 13.96
C ALA A 208 6.76 13.68 12.43
N ALA A 209 5.79 12.97 11.85
CA ALA A 209 5.63 12.87 10.40
C ALA A 209 5.37 14.23 9.77
N LEU A 210 4.51 15.07 10.38
CA LEU A 210 4.23 16.43 9.91
C LEU A 210 5.49 17.32 9.95
N ARG A 211 6.21 17.31 11.08
CA ARG A 211 7.46 18.07 11.23
C ARG A 211 8.53 17.62 10.25
N LEU A 212 8.67 16.30 10.07
CA LEU A 212 9.63 15.71 9.14
C LEU A 212 9.25 16.02 7.68
N ALA A 213 7.96 16.04 7.32
CA ALA A 213 7.50 16.47 5.99
C ALA A 213 7.96 17.91 5.70
N GLY A 214 7.75 18.82 6.66
CA GLY A 214 8.23 20.20 6.57
C GLY A 214 9.76 20.31 6.46
N ALA A 215 10.52 19.47 7.18
CA ALA A 215 11.98 19.45 7.07
C ALA A 215 12.44 18.98 5.68
N VAL A 216 11.81 17.94 5.13
CA VAL A 216 12.07 17.41 3.77
C VAL A 216 11.67 18.43 2.70
N GLU A 217 10.55 19.14 2.87
CA GLU A 217 10.07 20.16 1.94
C GLU A 217 10.97 21.40 1.89
N ASN A 218 11.60 21.75 3.02
CA ASN A 218 12.57 22.85 3.11
C ASN A 218 14.02 22.40 2.88
N ASP A 219 14.25 21.12 2.58
CA ASP A 219 15.57 20.64 2.21
C ASP A 219 15.88 21.07 0.77
N HIS A 220 16.88 21.94 0.64
CA HIS A 220 17.32 22.53 -0.62
C HIS A 220 18.70 22.03 -1.06
N GLY A 221 19.24 20.98 -0.43
CA GLY A 221 20.52 20.37 -0.83
C GLY A 221 21.74 21.28 -0.67
N GLY A 222 21.57 22.38 0.06
CA GLY A 222 22.60 23.37 0.30
C GLY A 222 23.37 23.10 1.60
N ARG A 223 24.59 22.59 1.44
CA ARG A 223 25.75 22.67 2.37
C ARG A 223 25.44 22.56 3.87
N MET A 224 25.74 21.40 4.44
CA MET A 224 26.56 21.42 5.67
C MET A 224 27.99 21.84 5.30
#